data_AF-A0A366MKK2-F1
#
_entry.id   AF-A0A366MKK2-F1
#
_cell.length_a   1.000
_cell.length_b   1.000
_cell.length_c   1.000
_cell.angle_alpha   90.00
_cell.angle_beta   90.00
_cell.angle_gamma   90.00
#
_symmetry.space_group_name_H-M   'P 1'
#
loop_
_entity.id
_entity.type
_entity.pdbx_description
1 polymer ?
#
loop_
_entity_poly.entity_id
_entity_poly.type
_entity_poly.pdbx_seq_one_letter_code
_entity_poly.pdbx_strand_id
1 'polypeptide(L)'
;MAILLSFILPKISTYLEKNDIIKLKSDIILIKNGLQKEKTKRVLTQETNYINSLDNAKIDKKNEDLFSNILTLPIKSTTIKDKENGFWAKVSNNKYIFFTSKKTYEFSLENSDFICISKEIDCKELE
;
A
#
# COMPACT_ATOMS: atom_id res chain seq x y z
N MET A 1 -23.27 36.72 0.56
CA MET A 1 -23.20 35.94 1.80
C MET A 1 -22.46 34.64 1.51
N ALA A 2 -21.27 34.45 2.07
CA ALA A 2 -20.50 33.21 1.93
C ALA A 2 -20.10 32.71 3.33
N ILE A 3 -21.07 32.21 4.10
CA ILE A 3 -20.88 31.81 5.51
C ILE A 3 -21.15 30.30 5.73
N LEU A 4 -21.23 29.50 4.66
CA LEU A 4 -21.47 28.05 4.76
C LEU A 4 -20.28 27.17 4.37
N LEU A 5 -19.18 27.74 3.88
CA LEU A 5 -18.01 26.97 3.43
C LEU A 5 -17.15 26.44 4.59
N SER A 6 -17.18 27.09 5.76
CA SER A 6 -16.30 26.74 6.90
C SER A 6 -16.64 25.41 7.56
N PHE A 7 -17.90 24.97 7.52
CA PHE A 7 -18.34 23.72 8.17
C PHE A 7 -18.23 22.47 7.29
N ILE A 8 -18.05 22.64 5.97
CA ILE A 8 -18.01 21.54 5.00
C ILE A 8 -16.58 20.99 4.87
N LEU A 9 -15.56 21.86 4.91
CA LEU A 9 -14.15 21.48 4.74
C LEU A 9 -13.66 20.41 5.74
N PRO A 10 -13.93 20.48 7.06
CA PRO A 10 -13.47 19.47 8.03
C PRO A 10 -14.14 18.10 7.84
N LYS A 11 -15.38 18.08 7.34
CA LYS A 11 -16.15 16.85 7.09
C LYS A 11 -15.65 16.14 5.82
N ILE A 12 -15.20 16.90 4.81
CA ILE A 12 -14.64 16.32 3.58
C ILE A 12 -13.29 15.66 3.86
N SER A 13 -12.38 16.30 4.59
CA SER A 13 -11.05 15.72 4.87
C SER A 13 -11.13 14.46 5.73
N THR A 14 -12.07 14.39 6.69
CA THR A 14 -12.32 13.16 7.46
C THR A 14 -12.93 12.04 6.63
N TYR A 15 -13.79 12.37 5.67
CA TYR A 15 -14.36 11.39 4.73
C TYR A 15 -13.31 10.82 3.77
N LEU A 16 -12.46 11.68 3.18
CA LEU A 16 -11.35 11.26 2.33
C LEU A 16 -10.38 10.34 3.07
N GLU A 17 -10.01 10.71 4.30
CA GLU A 17 -9.15 9.85 5.13
C GLU A 17 -9.78 8.47 5.34
N LYS A 18 -11.05 8.41 5.69
CA LYS A 18 -11.75 7.14 5.90
C LYS A 18 -11.72 6.26 4.64
N ASN A 19 -11.93 6.86 3.47
CA ASN A 19 -11.88 6.14 2.20
C ASN A 19 -10.48 5.63 1.88
N ASP A 20 -9.45 6.46 2.09
CA ASP A 20 -8.04 6.07 1.91
C ASP A 20 -7.67 4.90 2.82
N ILE A 21 -8.11 4.92 4.08
CA ILE A 21 -7.90 3.83 5.05
C ILE A 21 -8.63 2.54 4.63
N ILE A 22 -9.88 2.64 4.19
CA ILE A 22 -10.64 1.48 3.69
C ILE A 22 -9.92 0.85 2.49
N LYS A 23 -9.47 1.69 1.55
CA LYS A 23 -8.70 1.24 0.39
C LYS A 23 -7.39 0.57 0.83
N LEU A 24 -6.64 1.20 1.74
CA LEU A 24 -5.41 0.64 2.28
C LEU A 24 -5.62 -0.73 2.92
N LYS A 25 -6.65 -0.91 3.76
CA LYS A 25 -6.99 -2.21 4.35
C LYS A 25 -7.29 -3.26 3.27
N SER A 26 -8.07 -2.89 2.25
CA SER A 26 -8.38 -3.76 1.12
C SER A 26 -7.11 -4.17 0.36
N ASP A 27 -6.25 -3.22 0.03
CA ASP A 27 -4.99 -3.45 -0.67
C ASP A 27 -4.08 -4.38 0.14
N ILE A 28 -3.95 -4.18 1.45
CA ILE A 28 -3.16 -5.05 2.35
C ILE A 28 -3.68 -6.49 2.32
N ILE A 29 -5.00 -6.69 2.37
CA ILE A 29 -5.60 -8.03 2.30
C ILE A 29 -5.27 -8.69 0.96
N LEU A 30 -5.40 -7.95 -0.15
CA LEU A 30 -5.07 -8.46 -1.48
C LEU A 30 -3.59 -8.85 -1.58
N ILE A 31 -2.69 -7.99 -1.12
CA ILE A 31 -1.24 -8.23 -1.11
C ILE A 31 -0.91 -9.47 -0.28
N LYS A 32 -1.42 -9.56 0.96
CA LYS A 32 -1.19 -10.71 1.85
C LYS A 32 -1.74 -12.01 1.25
N ASN A 33 -2.92 -11.99 0.65
CA ASN A 33 -3.50 -13.16 -0.01
C ASN A 33 -2.72 -13.58 -1.26
N GLY A 34 -2.29 -12.62 -2.08
CA GLY A 34 -1.44 -12.88 -3.24
C GLY A 34 -0.10 -13.51 -2.84
N LEU A 35 0.51 -12.99 -1.77
CA LEU A 35 1.75 -13.50 -1.20
C LEU A 35 1.56 -14.91 -0.63
N GLN A 36 0.46 -15.17 0.07
CA GLN A 36 0.13 -16.51 0.57
C GLN A 36 -0.06 -17.52 -0.57
N LYS A 37 -0.75 -17.13 -1.65
CA LYS A 37 -0.91 -17.97 -2.84
C LYS A 37 0.44 -18.32 -3.47
N GLU A 38 1.34 -17.35 -3.60
CA GLU A 38 2.68 -17.57 -4.14
C GLU A 38 3.53 -18.46 -3.22
N LYS A 39 3.45 -18.30 -1.89
CA LYS A 39 4.07 -19.22 -0.92
C LYS A 39 3.58 -20.65 -1.11
N THR A 40 2.26 -20.85 -1.20
CA THR A 40 1.68 -22.18 -1.42
C THR A 40 2.15 -22.79 -2.73
N LYS A 41 2.19 -22.00 -3.82
CA LYS A 41 2.71 -22.47 -5.12
C LYS A 41 4.16 -22.95 -5.01
N ARG A 42 5.03 -22.19 -4.36
CA ARG A 42 6.46 -22.53 -4.18
C ARG A 42 6.67 -23.82 -3.39
N VAL A 43 5.89 -24.02 -2.32
CA VAL A 43 5.91 -25.26 -1.55
C VAL A 43 5.56 -26.46 -2.44
N LEU A 44 4.53 -26.32 -3.28
CA LEU A 44 4.10 -27.38 -4.21
C LEU A 44 5.15 -27.66 -5.30
N THR A 45 5.91 -26.65 -5.74
CA THR A 45 6.97 -26.80 -6.75
C THR A 45 8.35 -27.09 -6.15
N GLN A 46 8.44 -27.31 -4.83
CA GLN A 46 9.70 -27.54 -4.10
C GLN A 46 10.71 -26.38 -4.23
N GLU A 47 10.22 -25.16 -4.48
CA GLU A 47 11.02 -23.94 -4.44
C GLU A 47 11.20 -23.48 -3.00
N THR A 48 12.44 -23.51 -2.51
CA THR A 48 12.76 -23.16 -1.11
C THR A 48 13.20 -21.70 -0.91
N ASN A 49 13.35 -20.96 -2.01
CA ASN A 49 13.78 -19.55 -1.96
C ASN A 49 12.66 -18.64 -1.45
N TYR A 50 13.02 -17.73 -0.54
CA TYR A 50 12.12 -16.66 -0.09
C TYR A 50 11.64 -15.79 -1.25
N ILE A 51 10.41 -15.30 -1.13
CA ILE A 51 9.90 -14.24 -1.99
C ILE A 51 10.61 -12.96 -1.58
N ASN A 52 11.47 -12.45 -2.47
CA ASN A 52 12.31 -11.27 -2.22
C ASN A 52 11.90 -10.04 -3.04
N SER A 53 10.91 -10.17 -3.95
CA SER A 53 10.35 -9.06 -4.71
C SER A 53 8.87 -9.27 -5.02
N LEU A 54 8.07 -8.20 -4.89
CA LEU A 54 6.63 -8.22 -5.19
C LEU A 54 6.30 -7.70 -6.59
N ASP A 55 7.25 -7.04 -7.26
CA ASP A 55 7.09 -6.48 -8.60
C ASP A 55 8.45 -6.18 -9.26
N ASN A 56 8.40 -5.67 -10.49
CA ASN A 56 9.56 -5.14 -11.21
C ASN A 56 9.48 -3.60 -11.37
N ALA A 57 8.62 -2.94 -10.59
CA ALA A 57 8.40 -1.51 -10.70
C ALA A 57 9.66 -0.72 -10.33
N LYS A 58 9.87 0.39 -11.04
CA LYS A 58 10.93 1.35 -10.74
C LYS A 58 10.63 2.09 -9.44
N ILE A 59 11.69 2.37 -8.67
CA ILE A 59 11.61 3.16 -7.44
C ILE A 59 11.20 4.60 -7.79
N ASP A 60 10.32 5.16 -6.98
CA ASP A 60 9.85 6.55 -7.05
C ASP A 60 9.41 7.00 -8.45
N LYS A 61 8.66 6.13 -9.14
CA LYS A 61 8.16 6.42 -10.49
C LYS A 61 6.66 6.19 -10.56
N LYS A 62 5.94 7.16 -11.14
CA LYS A 62 4.50 7.13 -11.36
C LYS A 62 4.11 6.10 -12.44
N ASN A 63 2.91 5.54 -12.30
CA ASN A 63 2.27 4.61 -13.25
C ASN A 63 2.99 3.27 -13.46
N GLU A 64 3.91 2.90 -12.57
CA GLU A 64 4.50 1.57 -12.56
C GLU A 64 3.53 0.55 -11.94
N ASP A 65 3.67 -0.71 -12.32
CA ASP A 65 2.84 -1.81 -11.85
C ASP A 65 3.40 -2.40 -10.55
N LEU A 66 2.86 -1.95 -9.42
CA LEU A 66 3.21 -2.47 -8.11
C LEU A 66 2.52 -3.80 -7.83
N PHE A 67 3.20 -4.65 -7.07
CA PHE A 67 2.73 -5.98 -6.64
C PHE A 67 2.38 -6.94 -7.80
N SER A 68 2.91 -6.69 -9.01
CA SER A 68 2.62 -7.45 -10.23
C SER A 68 3.00 -8.93 -10.17
N ASN A 69 3.91 -9.32 -9.26
CA ASN A 69 4.32 -10.72 -9.12
C ASN A 69 3.30 -11.54 -8.32
N ILE A 70 2.41 -10.88 -7.56
CA ILE A 70 1.46 -11.54 -6.65
C ILE A 70 -0.01 -11.18 -6.93
N LEU A 71 -0.28 -10.08 -7.64
CA LEU A 71 -1.63 -9.65 -8.02
C LEU A 71 -1.88 -9.82 -9.52
N THR A 72 -3.07 -10.31 -9.88
CA THR A 72 -3.52 -10.36 -11.28
C THR A 72 -3.73 -8.98 -11.88
N LEU A 73 -4.21 -8.03 -11.06
CA LEU A 73 -4.38 -6.62 -11.42
C LEU A 73 -3.41 -5.81 -10.57
N PRO A 74 -2.28 -5.37 -11.14
CA PRO A 74 -1.29 -4.57 -10.41
C PRO A 74 -1.86 -3.21 -9.99
N ILE A 75 -1.31 -2.67 -8.90
CA ILE A 75 -1.67 -1.34 -8.42
C ILE A 75 -0.75 -0.32 -9.09
N LYS A 76 -1.33 0.74 -9.69
CA LYS A 76 -0.54 1.82 -10.28
C LYS A 76 0.10 2.70 -9.21
N SER A 77 1.40 2.94 -9.33
CA SER A 77 2.16 3.77 -8.40
C SER A 77 1.97 5.28 -8.61
N THR A 78 2.19 6.03 -7.53
CA THR A 78 2.52 7.46 -7.55
C THR A 78 4.02 7.67 -7.23
N THR A 79 4.43 8.91 -6.98
CA THR A 79 5.77 9.29 -6.53
C THR A 79 5.75 9.88 -5.13
N ILE A 80 6.89 9.87 -4.45
CA ILE A 80 7.12 10.53 -3.16
C ILE A 80 6.99 12.06 -3.29
N LYS A 81 7.19 12.60 -4.49
CA LYS A 81 6.99 14.03 -4.79
C LYS A 81 5.51 14.38 -4.91
N ASP A 82 4.74 13.58 -5.65
CA ASP A 82 3.32 13.86 -5.92
C ASP A 82 2.42 13.54 -4.72
N LYS A 83 2.76 12.49 -3.95
CA LYS A 83 2.03 12.08 -2.72
C LYS A 83 0.52 11.97 -2.92
N GLU A 84 0.09 11.37 -4.02
CA GLU A 84 -1.33 11.27 -4.34
C GLU A 84 -2.06 10.42 -3.28
N ASN A 85 -3.06 11.01 -2.61
CA ASN A 85 -3.86 10.33 -1.61
C ASN A 85 -4.58 9.11 -2.20
N GLY A 86 -4.58 8.01 -1.46
CA GLY A 86 -5.12 6.73 -1.88
C GLY A 86 -4.18 5.91 -2.78
N PHE A 87 -2.96 6.39 -3.06
CA PHE A 87 -1.99 5.71 -3.91
C PHE A 87 -0.76 5.23 -3.15
N TRP A 88 -0.11 4.22 -3.75
CA TRP A 88 1.13 3.62 -3.28
C TRP A 88 2.32 4.19 -4.05
N ALA A 89 3.47 4.37 -3.39
CA ALA A 89 4.76 4.58 -4.03
C ALA A 89 5.77 3.52 -3.58
N LYS A 90 6.67 3.14 -4.48
CA LYS A 90 7.80 2.27 -4.17
C LYS A 90 8.99 3.13 -3.78
N VAL A 91 9.59 2.86 -2.62
CA VAL A 91 10.71 3.65 -2.09
C VAL A 91 12.03 2.87 -2.06
N SER A 92 11.96 1.55 -2.05
CA SER A 92 13.10 0.66 -2.29
C SER A 92 12.59 -0.66 -2.89
N ASN A 93 13.48 -1.63 -3.11
CA ASN A 93 13.10 -2.94 -3.63
C ASN A 93 12.07 -3.67 -2.75
N ASN A 94 12.13 -3.48 -1.44
CA ASN A 94 11.26 -4.14 -0.47
C ASN A 94 10.35 -3.18 0.30
N LYS A 95 10.42 -1.87 0.07
CA LYS A 95 9.64 -0.88 0.83
C LYS A 95 8.67 -0.09 -0.03
N TYR A 96 7.51 0.17 0.55
CA TYR A 96 6.39 0.85 -0.08
C TYR A 96 5.80 1.86 0.89
N ILE A 97 5.24 2.94 0.36
CA ILE A 97 4.51 3.95 1.13
C ILE A 97 3.12 4.10 0.55
N PHE A 98 2.11 4.16 1.41
CA PHE A 98 0.76 4.56 1.06
C PHE A 98 0.47 5.97 1.59
N PHE A 99 -0.07 6.83 0.75
CA PHE A 99 -0.44 8.20 1.13
C PHE A 99 -1.93 8.27 1.43
N THR A 100 -2.30 8.82 2.59
CA THR A 100 -3.66 9.23 2.91
C THR A 100 -3.74 10.74 3.00
N SER A 101 -4.97 11.27 3.02
CA SER A 101 -5.21 12.70 3.18
C SER A 101 -4.59 13.33 4.44
N LYS A 102 -4.29 12.54 5.48
CA LYS A 102 -3.72 13.03 6.75
C LYS A 102 -2.34 12.46 7.09
N LYS A 103 -2.02 11.24 6.66
CA LYS A 103 -0.81 10.53 7.08
C LYS A 103 -0.25 9.62 6.00
N THR A 104 0.89 9.03 6.30
CA THR A 104 1.56 8.08 5.42
C THR A 104 1.82 6.79 6.16
N TYR A 105 1.65 5.67 5.45
CA TYR A 105 1.90 4.34 5.99
C TYR A 105 3.04 3.68 5.24
N GLU A 106 4.03 3.22 5.97
CA GLU A 106 5.21 2.56 5.43
C GLU A 106 5.09 1.06 5.62
N PHE A 107 5.47 0.31 4.58
CA PHE A 107 5.44 -1.14 4.55
C PHE A 107 6.75 -1.72 4.03
N SER A 108 7.06 -2.92 4.50
CA SER A 108 8.27 -3.67 4.14
C SER A 108 7.91 -5.12 3.80
N LEU A 109 8.59 -5.67 2.78
CA LEU A 109 8.65 -7.12 2.57
C LEU A 109 9.85 -7.68 3.34
N GLU A 110 9.57 -8.49 4.35
CA GLU A 110 10.58 -9.12 5.22
C GLU A 110 10.26 -10.60 5.37
N ASN A 111 11.22 -11.47 5.05
CA ASN A 111 11.04 -12.93 5.17
C ASN A 111 9.79 -13.48 4.45
N SER A 112 9.46 -12.92 3.29
CA SER A 112 8.21 -13.22 2.55
C SER A 112 6.93 -12.78 3.26
N ASP A 113 6.99 -11.88 4.22
CA ASP A 113 5.82 -11.26 4.87
C ASP A 113 5.76 -9.77 4.56
N PHE A 114 4.54 -9.28 4.33
CA PHE A 114 4.27 -7.86 4.08
C PHE A 114 3.81 -7.20 5.37
N ILE A 115 4.69 -6.41 5.97
CA ILE A 115 4.53 -5.85 7.31
C ILE A 115 4.43 -4.32 7.28
N CYS A 116 3.63 -3.76 8.20
CA CYS A 116 3.58 -2.32 8.44
C CYS A 116 4.77 -1.94 9.34
N ILE A 117 5.54 -0.94 8.92
CA ILE A 117 6.73 -0.43 9.64
C ILE A 117 6.57 1.03 10.09
N SER A 118 5.37 1.59 9.93
CA SER A 118 4.98 2.86 10.56
C SER A 118 4.96 2.76 12.09
N LYS A 119 4.60 3.86 12.77
CA LYS A 119 4.39 3.86 14.22
C LYS A 119 3.36 2.79 14.60
N GLU A 120 3.57 2.11 15.73
CA GLU A 120 2.72 1.01 16.20
C GLU A 120 1.23 1.40 16.25
N ILE A 121 0.92 2.62 16.72
CA ILE A 121 -0.46 3.10 16.79
C ILE A 121 -1.12 3.24 15.42
N ASP A 122 -0.35 3.61 14.40
CA ASP A 122 -0.83 3.72 13.03
C ASP A 122 -1.03 2.31 12.44
N CYS A 123 -0.09 1.39 12.66
CA CYS A 123 -0.23 0.01 12.17
C CYS A 123 -1.42 -0.73 12.80
N LYS A 124 -1.72 -0.49 14.09
CA LYS A 124 -2.90 -1.06 14.78
C LYS A 124 -4.23 -0.57 14.21
N GLU A 125 -4.28 0.63 13.62
CA GLU A 125 -5.49 1.11 12.94
C GLU A 125 -5.82 0.25 11.71
N LEU A 126 -4.81 -0.41 11.13
CA LEU A 126 -4.93 -1.20 9.91
C LEU A 126 -5.37 -2.65 10.16
N GLU A 127 -5.31 -3.11 11.41
CA GLU A 127 -5.85 -4.40 11.85
C GLU A 127 -7.39 -4.38 11.94
#